data_AF-A0A3E1NZU1-F1
#
_entry.id   AF-A0A3E1NZU1-F1
#
_cell.length_a   1.000
_cell.length_b   1.000
_cell.length_c   1.000
_cell.angle_alpha   90.00
_cell.angle_beta   90.00
_cell.angle_gamma   90.00
#
_symmetry.space_group_name_H-M   'P 1'
#
loop_
_entity.id
_entity.type
_entity.pdbx_description
1 polymer ?
#
loop_
_entity_poly.entity_id
_entity_poly.type
_entity_poly.pdbx_seq_one_letter_code
_entity_poly.pdbx_strand_id
1 'polypeptide(L)' 'MQVVDNQIKNILPRQATAITSAPIGEIVLRFNFDPGQATVVYTIEKKPFIVPDNQIWDGVQDSTNGCS' A
#
# COMPACT_ATOMS: atom_id res chain seq x y z
N MET A 1 27.16 14.25 21.80
CA MET A 1 25.89 13.53 22.05
C MET A 1 24.99 13.80 20.86
N GLN A 2 25.04 12.95 19.82
CA GLN A 2 24.30 13.14 18.56
C GLN A 2 24.33 11.85 17.72
N VAL A 3 23.73 10.75 18.20
CA VAL A 3 23.58 9.53 17.37
C VAL A 3 22.33 8.73 17.80
N VAL A 4 21.15 9.37 17.89
CA VAL A 4 19.91 8.62 18.15
C VAL A 4 18.77 8.95 17.18
N ASP A 5 18.80 10.10 16.51
CA ASP A 5 17.73 10.52 15.57
C ASP A 5 17.75 9.81 14.20
N ASN A 6 18.86 9.18 13.80
CA ASN A 6 19.02 8.64 12.44
C ASN A 6 18.58 7.17 12.27
N GLN A 7 18.02 6.53 13.30
CA GLN A 7 17.59 5.12 13.23
C GLN A 7 16.06 4.97 13.22
N ILE A 8 15.30 6.03 13.53
CA ILE A 8 13.84 5.98 13.57
C ILE A 8 13.23 6.17 12.16
N LYS A 9 13.95 6.77 11.22
CA LYS A 9 13.48 7.03 9.84
C LYS A 9 13.36 5.79 8.94
N ASN A 10 13.74 4.59 9.41
CA ASN A 10 13.93 3.40 8.56
C ASN A 10 13.05 2.19 8.93
N ILE A 11 12.03 2.36 9.78
CA ILE A 11 11.25 1.23 10.31
C ILE A 11 10.08 0.85 9.37
N LEU A 12 9.71 1.70 8.41
CA LEU A 12 8.73 1.37 7.38
C LEU A 12 9.46 0.95 6.09
N PRO A 13 9.22 -0.27 5.57
CA PRO A 13 9.87 -0.69 4.35
C PRO A 13 9.38 0.21 3.21
N ARG A 14 10.32 0.72 2.40
CA ARG A 14 10.00 1.56 1.22
C ARG A 14 9.03 0.85 0.28
N GLN A 15 9.04 -0.48 0.29
CA GLN A 15 8.10 -1.30 -0.45
C GLN A 15 7.48 -2.37 0.45
N ALA A 16 6.18 -2.57 0.32
CA ALA A 16 5.44 -3.61 1.03
C ALA A 16 4.42 -4.27 0.11
N THR A 17 3.90 -5.44 0.52
CA THR A 17 2.84 -6.14 -0.17
C THR A 17 1.69 -6.38 0.80
N ALA A 18 0.47 -6.01 0.40
CA ALA A 18 -0.76 -6.38 1.10
C ALA A 18 -1.49 -7.45 0.29
N ILE A 19 -1.94 -8.48 0.99
CA ILE A 19 -2.67 -9.60 0.40
C ILE A 19 -4.03 -9.64 1.07
N THR A 20 -5.08 -9.58 0.27
CA THR A 20 -6.46 -9.76 0.72
C THR A 20 -7.02 -11.00 0.07
N SER A 21 -7.30 -12.01 0.89
CA SER A 21 -7.96 -13.24 0.44
C SER A 21 -9.46 -13.12 0.61
N ALA A 22 -10.21 -13.33 -0.47
CA ALA A 22 -11.66 -13.36 -0.48
C ALA A 22 -12.16 -14.69 -1.10
N PRO A 23 -13.42 -15.09 -0.88
CA PRO A 23 -13.98 -16.29 -1.50
C PRO A 23 -13.89 -16.29 -3.03
N ILE A 24 -13.92 -15.10 -3.64
CA ILE A 24 -13.85 -14.90 -5.10
C ILE A 24 -12.41 -14.87 -5.63
N GLY A 25 -11.41 -15.03 -4.77
CA GLY A 25 -9.99 -15.07 -5.11
C GLY A 25 -9.16 -14.09 -4.29
N GLU A 26 -7.90 -13.94 -4.69
CA GLU A 26 -6.90 -13.16 -3.95
C GLU A 26 -6.55 -11.87 -4.69
N ILE A 27 -6.49 -10.78 -3.95
CA ILE A 27 -5.99 -9.48 -4.40
C ILE A 27 -4.63 -9.24 -3.75
N VAL A 28 -3.62 -8.95 -4.57
CA VAL A 28 -2.26 -8.63 -4.11
C VAL A 28 -1.92 -7.23 -4.60
N LEU A 29 -1.67 -6.34 -3.63
CA LEU A 29 -1.24 -4.97 -3.87
C LEU A 29 0.21 -4.80 -3.42
N ARG A 30 1.02 -4.16 -4.26
CA ARG A 30 2.35 -3.67 -3.89
C ARG A 30 2.27 -2.18 -3.61
N PHE A 31 2.94 -1.74 -2.56
CA PHE A 31 3.02 -0.35 -2.13
C PHE A 31 4.48 0.07 -2.22
N ASN A 32 4.76 1.26 -2.74
CA ASN A 32 6.09 1.85 -2.80
C ASN A 32 6.03 3.30 -2.33
N PHE A 33 6.65 3.61 -1.20
CA PHE A 33 6.78 4.98 -0.72
C PHE A 33 7.98 5.66 -1.37
N ASP A 34 7.71 6.73 -2.10
CA ASP A 34 8.72 7.64 -2.62
C ASP A 34 8.91 8.82 -1.65
N PRO A 35 9.98 8.83 -0.84
CA PRO A 35 10.24 9.92 0.09
C PRO A 35 10.63 11.23 -0.61
N GLY A 36 11.06 11.20 -1.88
CA GLY A 36 11.41 12.39 -2.64
C GLY A 36 10.19 13.20 -3.07
N GLN A 37 9.05 12.52 -3.24
CA GLN A 37 7.78 13.12 -3.63
C GLN A 37 6.75 13.14 -2.49
N ALA A 38 7.06 12.49 -1.36
CA ALA A 38 6.12 12.23 -0.26
C ALA A 38 4.84 11.54 -0.75
N THR A 39 4.98 10.61 -1.70
CA THR A 39 3.87 9.88 -2.33
C THR A 39 3.98 8.38 -2.09
N VAL A 40 2.86 7.69 -1.94
CA VAL A 40 2.81 6.23 -2.00
C VAL A 40 2.23 5.82 -3.36
N VAL A 41 2.96 4.97 -4.08
CA VAL A 41 2.50 4.36 -5.34
C VAL A 41 1.97 2.97 -5.03
N TYR A 42 0.80 2.65 -5.58
CA TYR A 42 0.12 1.38 -5.41
C TYR A 42 0.07 0.66 -6.76
N THR A 43 0.36 -0.64 -6.77
CA THR A 43 0.32 -1.48 -7.98
C THR A 43 -0.49 -2.74 -7.70
N ILE A 44 -1.45 -3.05 -8.58
CA ILE A 44 -2.17 -4.34 -8.56
C ILE A 44 -1.26 -5.39 -9.21
N GLU A 45 -0.75 -6.32 -8.40
CA GLU A 45 0.09 -7.43 -8.87
C GLU A 45 -0.76 -8.64 -9.27
N LYS A 46 -1.86 -8.85 -8.56
CA LYS A 46 -2.80 -9.94 -8.80
C LYS A 46 -4.19 -9.52 -8.38
N LYS A 47 -5.17 -9.89 -9.18
CA LYS A 47 -6.58 -9.77 -8.84
C LYS A 47 -7.39 -10.89 -9.49
N PRO A 48 -8.55 -11.24 -8.92
CA PRO A 48 -9.51 -12.09 -9.61
C PRO A 48 -10.04 -11.37 -10.86
N PHE A 49 -10.23 -12.10 -11.95
CA PHE A 49 -10.70 -11.52 -13.23
C PHE A 49 -12.06 -10.82 -13.10
N ILE A 50 -12.91 -11.30 -12.19
CA ILE A 50 -14.25 -10.76 -11.96
C ILE A 50 -14.24 -9.41 -11.24
N VAL A 51 -13.14 -9.04 -10.57
CA VAL A 51 -13.04 -7.77 -9.85
C VAL A 51 -12.45 -6.71 -10.80
N PRO A 52 -13.23 -5.67 -11.16
CA PRO A 52 -12.71 -4.58 -11.97
C PRO A 52 -11.78 -3.66 -11.15
N ASP A 53 -10.83 -3.01 -11.82
CA ASP A 53 -9.75 -2.26 -11.15
C ASP A 53 -10.29 -1.07 -10.37
N ASN A 54 -11.33 -0.40 -10.89
CA ASN A 54 -11.98 0.74 -10.23
C ASN A 54 -12.47 0.37 -8.83
N GLN A 55 -13.07 -0.81 -8.66
CA GLN A 55 -13.56 -1.26 -7.35
C GLN A 55 -12.43 -1.45 -6.34
N ILE A 56 -11.24 -1.87 -6.79
CA ILE A 56 -10.06 -1.99 -5.93
C ILE A 56 -9.56 -0.60 -5.52
N TRP A 57 -9.47 0.32 -6.48
CA TRP A 57 -8.99 1.68 -6.22
C TRP A 57 -9.94 2.50 -5.35
N ASP A 58 -11.25 2.37 -5.57
CA ASP A 58 -12.29 2.99 -4.74
C ASP A 58 -12.12 2.54 -3.28
N GLY A 59 -11.94 1.24 -3.03
CA GLY A 59 -11.71 0.72 -1.68
C GLY A 59 -10.42 1.21 -1.01
N VAL A 60 -9.32 1.36 -1.77
CA VAL A 60 -8.06 1.95 -1.28
C VAL A 60 -8.25 3.42 -0.92
N GLN A 61 -8.97 4.17 -1.76
CA GLN A 61 -9.27 5.57 -1.51
C GLN A 61 -10.14 5.74 -0.26
N ASP A 62 -11.21 4.96 -0.13
CA ASP A 62 -12.10 4.98 1.03
C ASP A 62 -11.35 4.66 2.33
N SER A 63 -10.47 3.65 2.30
CA SER A 63 -9.64 3.27 3.46
C SER A 63 -8.66 4.37 3.85
N THR A 64 -8.16 5.13 2.88
CA THR A 64 -7.26 6.27 3.13
C THR A 64 -8.03 7.45 3.71
N ASN A 65 -9.20 7.75 3.14
CA ASN A 65 -10.09 8.81 3.63
C ASN A 65 -10.60 8.54 5.06
N GLY A 66 -10.76 7.27 5.43
CA GLY A 66 -11.19 6.85 6.77
C GLY A 66 -10.11 6.97 7.85
N CYS A 67 -8.84 7.15 7.48
CA CYS A 67 -7.74 7.42 8.41
C CYS A 67 -7.61 8.93 8.64
N SER A 68 -8.55 9.51 9.39
CA SER A 68 -8.51 10.92 9.85
C SER A 68 -8.21 11.02 11.33
#